data_AF-A0A2V0QCH0-F1
#
_entry.id   AF-A0A2V0QCH0-F1
#
_cell.length_a   1.000
_cell.length_b   1.000
_cell.length_c   1.000
_cell.angle_alpha   90.00
_cell.angle_beta   90.00
_cell.angle_gamma   90.00
#
_symmetry.space_group_name_H-M   'P 1'
#
loop_
_entity.id
_entity.type
_entity.pdbx_description
1 polymer ?
#
loop_
_entity_poly.entity_id
_entity_poly.type
_entity_poly.pdbx_seq_one_letter_code
_entity_poly.pdbx_strand_id
1 'polypeptide(L)'
;MYRTHEKNYKDMVLATCIASAYKYSENVGTDAGSSVTALREWANYDWEISPEKPRELVDSYLARDYTNPLVESEIKGVRFDLLKCLDLYHSKELDVQTKKAVINPTHTDVQDYKRP
;
A
#
# COMPACT_ATOMS: atom_id res chain seq x y z
N MET A 1 15.60 5.29 9.98
CA MET A 1 14.64 5.08 8.89
C MET A 1 15.29 5.47 7.58
N TYR A 2 15.82 4.50 6.85
CA TYR A 2 16.74 4.78 5.74
C TYR A 2 16.08 4.65 4.37
N ARG A 3 14.79 4.32 4.32
CA ARG A 3 13.99 4.33 3.10
C ARG A 3 13.61 5.76 2.74
N THR A 4 13.56 6.03 1.44
CA THR A 4 13.11 7.33 0.93
C THR A 4 11.61 7.51 1.14
N HIS A 5 11.13 8.74 1.10
CA HIS A 5 9.71 9.08 1.17
C HIS A 5 8.90 8.36 0.10
N GLU A 6 9.42 8.25 -1.13
CA GLU A 6 8.80 7.46 -2.20
C GLU A 6 8.60 5.99 -1.79
N LYS A 7 9.63 5.35 -1.24
CA LYS A 7 9.55 3.95 -0.81
C LYS A 7 8.55 3.79 0.33
N ASN A 8 8.60 4.68 1.32
CA ASN A 8 7.66 4.66 2.43
C ASN A 8 6.21 4.87 1.95
N TYR A 9 5.98 5.70 0.94
CA TYR A 9 4.66 5.89 0.34
C TYR A 9 4.15 4.61 -0.34
N LYS A 10 4.98 3.99 -1.20
CA LYS A 10 4.62 2.71 -1.86
C LYS A 10 4.37 1.60 -0.84
N ASP A 11 5.19 1.51 0.21
CA ASP A 11 5.01 0.60 1.33
C ASP A 11 3.70 0.87 2.09
N MET A 12 3.33 2.15 2.27
CA MET A 12 2.09 2.55 2.92
C MET A 12 0.87 2.10 2.12
N VAL A 13 0.89 2.25 0.79
CA VAL A 13 -0.22 1.80 -0.06
C VAL A 13 -0.31 0.26 -0.06
N LEU A 14 0.82 -0.46 -0.11
CA LEU A 14 0.83 -1.92 0.04
C LEU A 14 0.25 -2.36 1.38
N ALA A 15 0.68 -1.76 2.50
CA ALA A 15 0.15 -2.05 3.82
C ALA A 15 -1.35 -1.73 3.91
N THR A 16 -1.81 -0.67 3.27
CA THR A 16 -3.24 -0.32 3.16
C THR A 16 -4.03 -1.38 2.40
N CYS A 17 -3.45 -1.92 1.32
CA CYS A 17 -4.06 -3.01 0.56
C CYS A 17 -4.22 -4.27 1.41
N ILE A 18 -3.15 -4.69 2.09
CA ILE A 18 -3.17 -5.88 2.96
C ILE A 18 -4.17 -5.67 4.11
N ALA A 19 -4.13 -4.53 4.78
CA ALA A 19 -5.08 -4.22 5.85
C ALA A 19 -6.55 -4.26 5.37
N SER A 20 -6.81 -3.82 4.13
CA SER A 20 -8.16 -3.81 3.54
C SER A 20 -8.62 -5.21 3.13
N ALA A 21 -7.74 -6.00 2.51
CA ALA A 21 -7.97 -7.38 2.13
C ALA A 21 -8.28 -8.29 3.33
N TYR A 22 -7.55 -8.08 4.42
CA TYR A 22 -7.59 -8.88 5.63
C TYR A 22 -8.23 -8.14 6.81
N LYS A 23 -9.14 -7.18 6.55
CA LYS A 23 -9.75 -6.32 7.59
C LYS A 23 -10.47 -7.05 8.74
N TYR A 24 -10.85 -8.31 8.53
CA TYR A 24 -11.51 -9.15 9.54
C TYR A 24 -10.56 -10.16 10.19
N SER A 25 -9.28 -10.19 9.79
CA SER A 25 -8.24 -10.93 10.48
C SER A 25 -7.70 -10.09 11.63
N GLU A 26 -7.89 -10.54 12.86
CA GLU A 26 -7.42 -9.84 14.05
C GLU A 26 -5.90 -9.61 14.03
N ASN A 27 -5.12 -10.60 13.59
CA ASN A 27 -3.67 -10.48 13.55
C ASN A 27 -3.19 -9.70 12.31
N VAL A 28 -3.63 -10.11 11.12
CA VAL A 28 -3.07 -9.56 9.87
C VAL A 28 -3.59 -8.15 9.61
N GLY A 29 -4.89 -7.92 9.80
CA GLY A 29 -5.50 -6.61 9.60
C GLY A 29 -4.94 -5.57 10.58
N THR A 30 -4.78 -5.95 11.86
CA THR A 30 -4.26 -5.05 12.90
C THR A 30 -2.79 -4.70 12.69
N ASP A 31 -1.94 -5.69 12.38
CA ASP A 31 -0.51 -5.46 12.17
C ASP A 31 -0.25 -4.61 10.92
N ALA A 32 -0.92 -4.93 9.80
CA ALA A 32 -0.84 -4.15 8.58
C ALA A 32 -1.39 -2.72 8.77
N GLY A 33 -2.52 -2.57 9.47
CA GLY A 33 -3.11 -1.27 9.78
C GLY A 33 -2.23 -0.41 10.70
N SER A 34 -1.56 -1.02 11.67
CA SER A 34 -0.58 -0.34 12.53
C SER A 34 0.63 0.14 11.73
N SER A 35 1.09 -0.69 10.78
CA SER A 35 2.16 -0.32 9.84
C SER A 35 1.80 0.87 8.96
N VAL A 36 0.54 0.98 8.49
CA VAL A 36 0.05 2.15 7.75
C VAL A 36 0.20 3.43 8.57
N THR A 37 -0.15 3.38 9.86
CA THR A 37 -0.08 4.56 10.75
C THR A 37 1.34 5.07 10.88
N ALA A 38 2.32 4.17 11.06
CA ALA A 38 3.73 4.56 11.12
C ALA A 38 4.22 5.14 9.78
N LEU A 39 3.85 4.52 8.65
CA LEU A 39 4.31 4.95 7.34
C LEU A 39 3.71 6.30 6.89
N ARG A 40 2.52 6.68 7.38
CA ARG A 40 1.93 7.99 7.12
C ARG A 40 2.83 9.13 7.58
N GLU A 41 3.49 8.96 8.72
CA GLU A 41 4.42 9.97 9.24
C GLU A 41 5.69 10.05 8.39
N TRP A 42 6.14 8.92 7.84
CA TRP A 42 7.46 8.79 7.21
C TRP A 42 7.46 8.96 5.70
N ALA A 43 6.28 8.96 5.07
CA ALA A 43 6.11 9.03 3.63
C ALA A 43 6.12 10.47 3.08
N ASN A 44 6.05 11.50 3.92
CA ASN A 44 6.11 12.93 3.56
C ASN A 44 5.36 13.25 2.24
N TYR A 45 4.05 13.14 2.26
CA TYR A 45 3.21 13.32 1.08
C TYR A 45 2.09 14.31 1.36
N ASP A 46 1.64 14.98 0.31
CA ASP A 46 0.53 15.91 0.39
C ASP A 46 -0.80 15.13 0.47
N TRP A 47 -1.49 15.26 1.59
CA TRP A 47 -2.77 14.58 1.84
C TRP A 47 -3.95 15.26 1.13
N GLU A 48 -3.83 16.53 0.74
CA GLU A 48 -4.82 17.30 -0.03
C GLU A 48 -4.66 17.10 -1.54
N ILE A 49 -3.42 16.91 -2.03
CA ILE A 49 -3.06 16.55 -3.43
C ILE A 49 -2.98 15.02 -3.65
N SER A 50 -3.17 14.22 -2.60
CA SER A 50 -3.48 12.78 -2.69
C SER A 50 -5.00 12.47 -2.64
N PRO A 51 -5.91 13.17 -3.37
CA PRO A 51 -7.29 12.74 -3.52
C PRO A 51 -7.42 11.61 -4.54
N GLU A 52 -6.36 11.22 -5.26
CA GLU A 52 -6.19 9.83 -5.70
C GLU A 52 -5.97 9.01 -4.43
N LYS A 53 -7.02 8.80 -3.62
CA LYS A 53 -6.86 8.25 -2.27
C LYS A 53 -6.18 6.90 -2.42
N PRO A 54 -5.12 6.57 -1.65
CA PRO A 54 -4.53 5.23 -1.63
C PRO A 54 -5.60 4.13 -1.55
N ARG A 55 -6.72 4.44 -0.88
CA ARG A 55 -7.90 3.58 -0.79
C ARG A 55 -8.63 3.32 -2.11
N GLU A 56 -8.80 4.30 -2.98
CA GLU A 56 -9.50 4.11 -4.26
C GLU A 56 -8.69 3.19 -5.20
N LEU A 57 -7.37 3.40 -5.26
CA LEU A 57 -6.47 2.50 -6.00
C LEU A 57 -6.53 1.08 -5.41
N VAL A 58 -6.45 0.95 -4.08
CA VAL A 58 -6.57 -0.33 -3.37
C VAL A 58 -7.89 -1.04 -3.69
N ASP A 59 -9.02 -0.35 -3.56
CA ASP A 59 -10.35 -0.90 -3.81
C ASP A 59 -10.46 -1.39 -5.26
N SER A 60 -9.89 -0.65 -6.23
CA SER A 60 -9.88 -1.06 -7.64
C SER A 60 -9.09 -2.34 -7.90
N TYR A 61 -7.99 -2.58 -7.17
CA TYR A 61 -7.18 -3.79 -7.31
C TYR A 61 -7.83 -4.97 -6.60
N LEU A 62 -8.37 -4.77 -5.39
CA LEU A 62 -9.05 -5.84 -4.64
C LEU A 62 -10.32 -6.34 -5.34
N ALA A 63 -11.01 -5.46 -6.08
CA ALA A 63 -12.19 -5.80 -6.86
C ALA A 63 -11.90 -6.64 -8.13
N ARG A 64 -10.64 -6.79 -8.56
CA ARG A 64 -10.30 -7.54 -9.77
C ARG A 64 -10.60 -9.04 -9.60
N ASP A 65 -11.06 -9.67 -10.67
CA ASP A 65 -11.27 -11.11 -10.71
C ASP A 65 -9.95 -11.84 -11.01
N TYR A 66 -9.47 -12.60 -10.03
CA TYR A 66 -8.25 -13.40 -10.08
C TYR A 66 -8.58 -14.90 -10.01
N THR A 67 -9.84 -15.27 -10.31
CA THR A 67 -10.28 -16.66 -10.28
C THR A 67 -9.37 -17.52 -11.17
N ASN A 68 -8.79 -18.55 -10.56
CA ASN A 68 -7.97 -19.52 -11.26
C ASN A 68 -8.63 -20.90 -11.15
N PRO A 69 -9.23 -21.43 -12.24
CA PRO A 69 -9.93 -22.72 -12.21
C PRO A 69 -9.07 -23.89 -11.76
N LEU A 70 -7.75 -23.83 -12.00
CA LEU A 70 -6.83 -24.88 -11.57
C LEU A 70 -6.67 -24.86 -10.05
N VAL A 71 -6.50 -23.68 -9.45
CA VAL A 71 -6.36 -23.55 -8.00
C VAL A 71 -7.67 -23.83 -7.27
N GLU A 72 -8.82 -23.44 -7.82
CA GLU A 72 -10.12 -23.73 -7.21
C GLU A 72 -10.39 -25.24 -7.09
N SER A 73 -9.78 -26.05 -7.97
CA SER A 73 -9.85 -27.52 -7.89
C SER A 73 -9.03 -28.10 -6.73
N GLU A 74 -8.04 -27.36 -6.22
CA GLU A 74 -7.13 -27.76 -5.14
C GLU A 74 -7.52 -27.11 -3.79
N ILE A 75 -7.85 -25.82 -3.83
CA ILE A 75 -8.18 -25.00 -2.65
C ILE A 75 -9.38 -24.13 -3.00
N LYS A 76 -10.52 -24.41 -2.36
CA LYS A 76 -11.76 -23.69 -2.62
C LYS A 76 -11.76 -22.28 -2.02
N GLY A 77 -12.27 -21.32 -2.78
CA GLY A 77 -12.52 -19.95 -2.30
C GLY A 77 -11.28 -19.07 -2.18
N VAL A 78 -10.17 -19.41 -2.85
CA VAL A 78 -8.96 -18.58 -2.85
C VAL A 78 -9.21 -17.31 -3.67
N ARG A 79 -9.19 -16.16 -2.98
CA ARG A 79 -9.44 -14.85 -3.60
C ARG A 79 -8.20 -14.16 -4.19
N PHE A 80 -7.01 -14.68 -3.89
CA PHE A 80 -5.71 -14.11 -4.29
C PHE A 80 -5.49 -12.65 -3.84
N ASP A 81 -6.03 -12.24 -2.70
CA ASP A 81 -5.96 -10.84 -2.27
C ASP A 81 -4.52 -10.34 -2.08
N LEU A 82 -3.62 -11.16 -1.53
CA LEU A 82 -2.21 -10.80 -1.42
C LEU A 82 -1.57 -10.58 -2.81
N LEU A 83 -1.90 -11.41 -3.79
CA LEU A 83 -1.37 -11.26 -5.16
C LEU A 83 -1.88 -9.95 -5.79
N LYS A 84 -3.15 -9.60 -5.60
CA LYS A 84 -3.70 -8.31 -6.03
C LYS A 84 -2.95 -7.14 -5.40
N CYS A 85 -2.55 -7.25 -4.13
CA CYS A 85 -1.74 -6.25 -3.45
C CYS A 85 -0.30 -6.16 -3.99
N LEU A 86 0.31 -7.27 -4.38
CA LEU A 86 1.61 -7.27 -5.05
C LEU A 86 1.52 -6.62 -6.43
N ASP A 87 0.48 -6.92 -7.20
CA ASP A 87 0.24 -6.29 -8.50
C ASP A 87 -0.03 -4.78 -8.37
N LEU A 88 -0.73 -4.36 -7.32
CA LEU A 88 -0.90 -2.95 -6.97
C LEU A 88 0.46 -2.29 -6.70
N TYR A 89 1.31 -2.94 -5.91
CA TYR A 89 2.61 -2.41 -5.51
C TYR A 89 3.55 -2.20 -6.72
N HIS A 90 3.41 -3.05 -7.74
CA HIS A 90 4.18 -2.95 -8.99
C HIS A 90 3.48 -2.18 -10.12
N SER A 91 2.35 -1.54 -9.83
CA SER A 91 1.54 -0.86 -10.84
C SER A 91 2.13 0.46 -11.34
N LYS A 92 1.81 0.82 -12.59
CA LYS A 92 2.15 2.14 -13.15
C LYS A 92 1.33 3.23 -12.49
N GLU A 93 0.11 2.90 -12.10
CA GLU A 93 -0.85 3.74 -11.41
C GLU A 93 -0.29 4.19 -10.05
N LEU A 94 0.24 3.26 -9.25
CA LEU A 94 0.91 3.61 -7.99
C LEU A 94 2.15 4.47 -8.25
N ASP A 95 2.93 4.18 -9.29
CA ASP A 95 4.11 4.99 -9.62
C ASP A 95 3.74 6.43 -9.99
N VAL A 96 2.69 6.63 -10.80
CA VAL A 96 2.16 7.95 -11.16
C VAL A 96 1.65 8.68 -9.92
N GLN A 97 0.86 8.01 -9.09
CA GLN A 97 0.33 8.57 -7.85
C GLN A 97 1.46 9.00 -6.91
N THR A 98 2.49 8.15 -6.77
CA THR A 98 3.65 8.43 -5.91
C THR A 98 4.40 9.68 -6.38
N LYS A 99 4.62 9.83 -7.69
CA LYS A 99 5.30 11.01 -8.27
C LYS A 99 4.52 12.31 -8.08
N LYS A 100 3.19 12.24 -8.00
CA LYS A 100 2.34 13.41 -7.78
C LYS A 100 2.22 13.79 -6.31
N ALA A 101 2.09 12.81 -5.43
CA ALA A 101 1.73 13.03 -4.03
C ALA A 101 2.94 13.22 -3.10
N VAL A 102 4.08 12.57 -3.38
CA VAL A 102 5.22 12.55 -2.46
C VAL A 102 6.07 13.82 -2.60
N ILE A 103 6.32 14.47 -1.46
CA ILE A 103 7.19 15.64 -1.34
C ILE A 103 8.62 15.15 -1.10
N ASN A 104 9.59 15.71 -1.83
CA ASN A 104 11.02 15.31 -1.78
C ASN A 104 11.23 13.78 -1.87
N PRO A 105 10.77 13.11 -2.93
CA PRO A 105 10.66 11.64 -2.99
C PRO A 105 11.96 10.86 -2.74
N THR A 106 13.11 11.50 -2.95
CA THR A 106 14.45 10.91 -2.76
C THR A 106 15.03 11.12 -1.35
N HIS A 107 14.42 11.97 -0.53
CA HIS A 107 14.82 12.20 0.86
C HIS A 107 14.25 11.14 1.79
N THR A 108 14.80 11.07 3.00
CA THR A 108 14.36 10.18 4.08
C THR A 108 13.85 11.00 5.26
N ASP A 109 12.96 10.40 6.07
CA ASP A 109 12.46 10.98 7.32
C ASP A 109 13.59 11.45 8.26
N VAL A 110 14.72 10.75 8.25
CA VAL A 110 15.89 11.12 9.06
C VAL A 110 16.57 12.39 8.55
N GLN A 111 16.65 12.58 7.23
CA GLN A 111 17.26 13.78 6.65
C GLN A 111 16.44 15.03 6.93
N ASP A 112 15.11 14.90 6.89
CA ASP A 112 14.21 16.05 6.92
C ASP A 112 13.72 16.40 8.34
N TYR A 113 13.47 15.40 9.21
CA TYR A 113 12.76 15.63 10.47
C TYR A 113 13.49 15.12 11.72
N LYS A 114 14.30 14.06 11.61
CA LYS A 114 15.11 13.58 12.75
C LYS A 114 16.52 14.13 12.69
N ARG A 115 16.66 15.44 12.95
CA ARG A 115 17.95 16.00 13.33
C ARG A 115 18.26 15.63 14.79
N PRO A 116 19.54 15.39 15.14
CA PRO A 116 19.95 15.13 16.52
C PRO A 116 19.63 16.31 17.46
#